data_AF-A0A7K7ZQA0-F1
#
_entry.id   AF-A0A7K7ZQA0-F1
#
_cell.length_a   1.000
_cell.length_b   1.000
_cell.length_c   1.000
_cell.angle_alpha   90.00
_cell.angle_beta   90.00
_cell.angle_gamma   90.00
#
_symmetry.space_group_name_H-M   'P 1'
#
loop_
_entity.id
_entity.type
_entity.pdbx_description
1 polymer ?
#
loop_
_entity_poly.entity_id
_entity_poly.type
_entity_poly.pdbx_seq_one_letter_code
_entity_poly.pdbx_strand_id
1 'polypeptide(L)'
;SEKHSIQVASRKEGGEPTLQDMAVLIEQVTGVPVPFQKLIYKGKSLKELEQPLSALGVKNGCKVMLIGKRNSPEEEAELKKLKDLEKSVEQIANKLEEVNKEFTSIQKGFLAKDLQAEALKQLDKRIKGTAEQFMKTLEQIDAINLPENFSDCKLKKKGLVKKVQVFLAQCDTIEGNIGQEMDKLQSKNLALAE
;
A
#
# COMPACT_ATOMS: atom_id res chain seq x y z
N SER A 1 -20.86 6.52 10.79
CA SER A 1 -20.22 7.08 12.00
C SER A 1 -20.16 6.00 13.05
N GLU A 2 -18.96 5.57 13.43
CA GLU A 2 -18.76 4.64 14.55
C GLU A 2 -19.17 5.30 15.87
N LYS A 3 -19.82 4.55 16.75
CA LYS A 3 -20.24 5.02 18.08
C LYS A 3 -19.53 4.15 19.12
N HIS A 4 -18.78 4.78 20.01
CA HIS A 4 -18.10 4.10 21.11
C HIS A 4 -18.69 4.59 22.43
N SER A 5 -18.94 3.68 23.37
CA SER A 5 -19.20 4.04 24.76
C SER A 5 -17.88 4.06 25.50
N ILE A 6 -17.57 5.20 26.13
CA ILE A 6 -16.32 5.41 26.85
C ILE A 6 -16.68 5.77 28.28
N GLN A 7 -16.09 5.04 29.23
CA GLN A 7 -16.22 5.35 30.65
C GLN A 7 -15.00 6.15 31.08
N VAL A 8 -15.20 7.44 31.36
CA VAL A 8 -14.13 8.32 31.84
C VAL A 8 -14.13 8.30 33.36
N ALA A 9 -13.08 7.70 33.92
CA ALA A 9 -12.81 7.72 35.37
C ALA A 9 -11.60 8.61 35.65
N SER A 10 -11.63 9.31 36.80
CA SER A 10 -10.50 10.11 37.25
C SER A 10 -9.34 9.23 37.70
N ARG A 11 -8.10 9.65 37.40
CA ARG A 11 -6.88 8.94 37.83
C ARG A 11 -6.60 9.01 39.33
N LYS A 12 -7.28 9.90 40.06
CA LYS A 12 -7.21 10.04 41.53
C LYS A 12 -8.55 9.64 42.16
N GLU A 13 -8.51 8.80 43.19
CA GLU A 13 -9.69 8.51 44.03
C GLU A 13 -10.29 9.83 44.55
N GLY A 14 -11.50 10.17 44.10
CA GLY A 14 -12.22 11.38 44.46
C GLY A 14 -11.94 12.65 43.62
N GLY A 15 -11.13 12.57 42.56
CA GLY A 15 -10.89 13.70 41.65
C GLY A 15 -11.96 13.87 40.57
N GLU A 16 -12.08 15.05 39.97
CA GLU A 16 -12.90 15.26 38.76
C GLU A 16 -12.13 14.81 37.49
N PRO A 17 -12.78 14.13 36.53
CA PRO A 17 -12.12 13.67 35.32
C PRO A 17 -11.82 14.87 34.41
N THR A 18 -10.61 14.92 33.87
CA THR A 18 -10.18 15.99 32.97
C THR A 18 -10.44 15.64 31.51
N LEU A 19 -10.36 16.65 30.65
CA LEU A 19 -10.38 16.43 29.21
C LEU A 19 -9.21 15.53 28.75
N GLN A 20 -8.05 15.60 29.42
CA GLN A 20 -6.91 14.73 29.16
C GLN A 20 -7.23 13.26 29.46
N ASP A 21 -7.85 12.95 30.60
CA ASP A 21 -8.25 11.58 30.95
C ASP A 21 -9.20 11.01 29.88
N MET A 22 -10.17 11.82 29.45
CA MET A 22 -11.07 11.46 28.35
C MET A 22 -10.32 11.25 27.03
N ALA A 23 -9.37 12.13 26.70
CA ALA A 23 -8.61 12.02 25.46
C ALA A 23 -7.73 10.76 25.41
N VAL A 24 -7.06 10.41 26.50
CA VAL A 24 -6.27 9.17 26.59
C VAL A 24 -7.15 7.94 26.43
N LEU A 25 -8.34 7.93 27.04
CA LEU A 25 -9.29 6.83 26.85
C LEU A 25 -9.82 6.75 25.42
N ILE A 26 -10.08 7.90 24.80
CA ILE A 26 -10.45 7.96 23.39
C ILE A 26 -9.34 7.41 22.51
N GLU A 27 -8.07 7.71 22.80
CA GLU A 27 -6.93 7.15 22.07
C GLU A 27 -6.92 5.63 22.17
N GLN A 28 -7.13 5.07 23.37
CA GLN A 28 -7.19 3.62 23.58
C GLN A 28 -8.37 2.95 22.85
N VAL A 29 -9.54 3.60 22.83
CA VAL A 29 -10.77 3.03 22.25
C VAL A 29 -10.84 3.23 20.73
N THR A 30 -10.34 4.37 20.22
CA THR A 30 -10.52 4.77 18.82
C THR A 30 -9.22 4.74 18.02
N GLY A 31 -8.06 4.66 18.67
CA GLY A 31 -6.74 4.71 18.04
C GLY A 31 -6.32 6.11 17.57
N VAL A 32 -7.11 7.16 17.84
CA VAL A 32 -6.77 8.54 17.46
C VAL A 32 -5.82 9.13 18.51
N PRO A 33 -4.60 9.57 18.16
CA PRO A 33 -3.67 10.11 19.14
C PRO A 33 -4.21 11.40 19.78
N VAL A 34 -4.03 11.60 21.09
CA VAL A 34 -4.45 12.82 21.83
C VAL A 34 -4.19 14.14 21.08
N PRO A 35 -3.00 14.41 20.50
CA PRO A 35 -2.75 15.67 19.77
C PRO A 35 -3.59 15.83 18.49
N PHE A 36 -4.10 14.74 17.92
CA PHE A 36 -4.94 14.75 16.72
C PHE A 36 -6.43 14.56 17.02
N GLN A 37 -6.81 14.49 18.29
CA GLN A 37 -8.20 14.46 18.71
C GLN A 37 -8.79 15.87 18.78
N LYS A 38 -9.76 16.17 17.92
CA LYS A 38 -10.61 17.35 18.02
C LYS A 38 -11.96 16.94 18.60
N LEU A 39 -12.10 17.14 19.90
CA LEU A 39 -13.34 16.87 20.63
C LEU A 39 -14.30 18.05 20.49
N ILE A 40 -15.53 17.78 20.08
CA ILE A 40 -16.56 18.79 19.88
C ILE A 40 -17.79 18.40 20.70
N TYR A 41 -18.21 19.31 21.58
CA TYR A 41 -19.38 19.14 22.41
C TYR A 41 -20.25 20.40 22.35
N LYS A 42 -21.54 20.22 22.02
CA LYS A 42 -22.51 21.32 21.83
C LYS A 42 -22.00 22.48 20.95
N GLY A 43 -21.31 22.14 19.85
CA GLY A 43 -20.75 23.13 18.92
C GLY A 43 -19.46 23.81 19.37
N LYS A 44 -18.96 23.52 20.58
CA LYS A 44 -17.68 24.03 21.10
C LYS A 44 -16.59 22.98 20.93
N SER A 45 -15.43 23.41 20.41
CA SER A 45 -14.24 22.56 20.36
C SER A 45 -13.56 22.58 21.73
N LEU A 46 -13.42 21.43 22.36
CA LEU A 46 -12.76 21.28 23.65
C LEU A 46 -11.24 21.20 23.39
N LYS A 47 -10.48 22.21 23.82
CA LYS A 47 -9.03 22.29 23.60
C LYS A 47 -8.21 22.26 24.89
N GLU A 48 -8.84 22.55 26.03
CA GLU A 48 -8.17 22.67 27.33
C GLU A 48 -8.08 21.31 28.02
N LEU A 49 -6.96 20.61 27.80
CA LEU A 49 -6.72 19.24 28.31
C LEU A 49 -6.74 19.17 29.84
N GLU A 50 -6.28 20.22 30.51
CA GLU A 50 -6.20 20.31 31.98
C GLU A 50 -7.54 20.67 32.64
N GLN A 51 -8.54 21.07 31.85
CA GLN A 51 -9.83 21.51 32.37
C GLN A 51 -10.73 20.31 32.72
N PRO A 52 -11.44 20.34 33.86
CA PRO A 52 -12.37 19.28 34.22
C PRO A 52 -13.55 19.23 33.25
N LEU A 53 -14.02 18.02 32.95
CA LEU A 53 -15.17 17.77 32.06
C LEU A 53 -16.43 18.51 32.54
N SER A 54 -16.59 18.65 33.86
CA SER A 54 -17.68 19.39 34.50
C SER A 54 -17.70 20.87 34.07
N ALA A 55 -16.54 21.55 34.06
CA ALA A 55 -16.41 22.94 33.63
C ALA A 55 -16.66 23.13 32.12
N LEU A 56 -16.34 22.10 31.33
CA LEU A 56 -16.67 22.03 29.90
C LEU A 56 -18.16 21.71 29.63
N GLY A 57 -18.94 21.43 30.69
CA GLY A 57 -20.36 21.09 30.63
C GLY A 57 -20.64 19.66 30.14
N VAL A 58 -19.61 18.81 30.10
CA VAL A 58 -19.70 17.39 29.75
C VAL A 58 -20.17 16.63 30.98
N LYS A 59 -21.26 15.89 30.85
CA LYS A 59 -21.89 15.11 31.93
C LYS A 59 -22.00 13.65 31.53
N ASN A 60 -22.29 12.79 32.50
CA ASN A 60 -22.56 11.38 32.21
C ASN A 60 -23.72 11.22 31.21
N GLY A 61 -23.56 10.33 30.24
CA GLY A 61 -24.54 10.11 29.15
C GLY A 61 -24.50 11.14 28.02
N CYS A 62 -23.58 12.11 28.04
CA CYS A 62 -23.43 13.06 26.95
C CYS A 62 -22.79 12.43 25.70
N LYS A 63 -23.17 12.95 24.53
CA LYS A 63 -22.54 12.61 23.24
C LYS A 63 -21.51 13.67 22.89
N VAL A 64 -20.27 13.24 22.71
CA VAL A 64 -19.17 14.08 22.22
C VAL A 64 -18.82 13.60 20.81
N MET A 65 -18.62 14.54 19.88
CA MET A 65 -18.12 14.24 18.56
C MET A 65 -16.60 14.25 18.59
N LEU A 66 -15.97 13.16 18.18
CA LEU A 66 -14.54 13.11 17.91
C LEU A 66 -14.33 13.34 16.42
N ILE A 67 -13.50 14.32 16.09
CA ILE A 67 -12.92 14.47 14.76
C ILE A 67 -11.41 14.30 14.94
N GLY A 68 -10.83 13.28 14.35
CA GLY A 68 -9.40 13.08 14.42
C GLY A 68 -8.96 11.99 13.48
N LYS A 69 -7.68 12.02 13.12
CA LYS A 69 -7.08 10.99 12.27
C LYS A 69 -6.39 9.98 13.19
N ARG A 70 -6.66 8.69 12.94
CA ARG A 70 -5.96 7.58 13.64
C ARG A 70 -4.47 7.56 13.27
N ASN A 71 -4.15 8.00 12.06
CA ASN A 71 -2.80 8.01 11.54
C ASN A 71 -2.09 9.34 11.87
N SER A 72 -0.86 9.25 12.38
CA SER A 72 0.03 10.40 12.53
C SER A 72 0.32 11.04 11.16
N PRO A 73 0.65 12.34 11.09
CA PRO A 73 1.03 13.00 9.83
C PRO A 73 2.23 12.32 9.17
N GLU A 74 3.15 11.78 9.97
CA GLU A 74 4.25 10.94 9.52
C GLU A 74 3.75 9.64 8.87
N GLU A 75 2.79 8.96 9.50
CA GLU A 75 2.20 7.74 8.95
C GLU A 75 1.41 8.03 7.66
N GLU A 76 0.66 9.14 7.59
CA GLU A 76 0.00 9.56 6.36
C GLU A 76 1.00 9.85 5.22
N ALA A 77 2.15 10.46 5.54
CA ALA A 77 3.21 10.72 4.56
C ALA A 77 3.79 9.40 4.02
N GLU A 78 4.08 8.44 4.89
CA GLU A 78 4.58 7.11 4.49
C GLU A 78 3.52 6.31 3.74
N LEU A 79 2.25 6.35 4.17
CA LEU A 79 1.13 5.72 3.48
C LEU A 79 0.93 6.32 2.09
N LYS A 80 1.12 7.64 1.94
CA LYS A 80 1.07 8.32 0.64
C LYS A 80 2.20 7.84 -0.28
N LYS A 81 3.44 7.69 0.23
CA LYS A 81 4.55 7.11 -0.54
C LYS A 81 4.24 5.67 -0.98
N LEU A 82 3.72 4.84 -0.07
CA LEU A 82 3.31 3.47 -0.39
C LEU A 82 2.21 3.43 -1.46
N LYS A 83 1.25 4.36 -1.43
CA LYS A 83 0.21 4.48 -2.47
C LYS A 83 0.78 4.90 -3.83
N ASP A 84 1.79 5.76 -3.86
CA ASP A 84 2.44 6.19 -5.11
C ASP A 84 3.26 5.04 -5.73
N LEU A 85 3.96 4.28 -4.89
CA LEU A 85 4.64 3.05 -5.30
C LEU A 85 3.63 2.01 -5.81
N GLU A 86 2.50 1.83 -5.12
CA GLU A 86 1.41 0.93 -5.55
C GLU A 86 0.90 1.27 -6.96
N LYS A 87 0.71 2.55 -7.27
CA LYS A 87 0.36 3.01 -8.63
C LYS A 87 1.48 2.71 -9.63
N SER A 88 2.72 2.90 -9.24
CA SER A 88 3.88 2.64 -10.10
C SER A 88 3.98 1.14 -10.44
N VAL A 89 3.80 0.27 -9.44
CA VAL A 89 3.70 -1.19 -9.62
C VAL A 89 2.57 -1.54 -10.57
N GLU A 90 1.40 -0.92 -10.44
CA GLU A 90 0.27 -1.18 -11.32
C GLU A 90 0.54 -0.74 -12.78
N GLN A 91 1.24 0.37 -13.00
CA GLN A 91 1.65 0.77 -14.34
C GLN A 91 2.67 -0.19 -14.95
N ILE A 92 3.62 -0.69 -14.17
CA ILE A 92 4.60 -1.68 -14.63
C ILE A 92 3.89 -3.01 -14.93
N ALA A 93 2.91 -3.40 -14.11
CA ALA A 93 2.08 -4.59 -14.34
C ALA A 93 1.24 -4.50 -15.62
N ASN A 94 0.71 -3.32 -15.95
CA ASN A 94 0.04 -3.12 -17.23
C ASN A 94 1.00 -3.33 -18.41
N LYS A 95 2.24 -2.83 -18.33
CA LYS A 95 3.26 -3.11 -19.37
C LYS A 95 3.57 -4.60 -19.48
N LEU A 96 3.68 -5.31 -18.36
CA LEU A 96 3.87 -6.76 -18.34
C LEU A 96 2.72 -7.50 -19.05
N GLU A 97 1.47 -7.09 -18.80
CA GLU A 97 0.31 -7.67 -19.45
C GLU A 97 0.32 -7.44 -20.97
N GLU A 98 0.67 -6.24 -21.42
CA GLU A 98 0.80 -5.93 -22.85
C GLU A 98 1.89 -6.78 -23.52
N VAL A 99 3.06 -6.92 -22.88
CA VAL A 99 4.14 -7.80 -23.36
C VAL A 99 3.65 -9.25 -23.47
N ASN A 100 2.87 -9.73 -22.50
CA ASN A 100 2.31 -11.08 -22.52
C ASN A 100 1.26 -11.27 -23.65
N LYS A 101 0.43 -10.26 -23.94
CA LYS A 101 -0.51 -10.28 -25.06
C LYS A 101 0.21 -10.28 -26.40
N GLU A 102 1.26 -9.47 -26.55
CA GLU A 102 2.12 -9.44 -27.73
C GLU A 102 2.77 -10.82 -27.94
N PHE A 103 3.36 -11.39 -26.89
CA PHE A 103 3.96 -12.73 -26.92
C PHE A 103 2.96 -13.79 -27.38
N THR A 104 1.79 -13.84 -26.75
CA THR A 104 0.72 -14.80 -27.11
C THR A 104 0.27 -14.63 -28.56
N SER A 105 0.24 -13.40 -29.08
CA SER A 105 -0.14 -13.12 -30.47
C SER A 105 0.92 -13.62 -31.46
N ILE A 106 2.20 -13.44 -31.14
CA ILE A 106 3.32 -13.97 -31.94
C ILE A 106 3.32 -15.50 -31.93
N GLN A 107 3.09 -16.11 -30.75
CA GLN A 107 3.05 -17.55 -30.57
C GLN A 107 1.91 -18.21 -31.37
N LYS A 108 0.78 -17.51 -31.55
CA LYS A 108 -0.35 -17.97 -32.37
C LYS A 108 -0.09 -17.98 -33.88
N GLY A 109 1.08 -17.53 -34.34
CA GLY A 109 1.58 -17.85 -35.68
C GLY A 109 1.14 -16.91 -36.81
N PHE A 110 0.83 -15.65 -36.51
CA PHE A 110 0.41 -14.68 -37.55
C PHE A 110 1.56 -14.04 -38.34
N LEU A 111 2.82 -14.30 -37.98
CA LEU A 111 4.01 -13.66 -38.54
C LEU A 111 4.94 -14.69 -39.19
N ALA A 112 5.69 -14.26 -40.22
CA ALA A 112 6.76 -15.08 -40.81
C ALA A 112 7.87 -15.35 -39.78
N LYS A 113 8.56 -16.49 -39.89
CA LYS A 113 9.52 -16.97 -38.88
C LYS A 113 10.63 -15.94 -38.55
N ASP A 114 11.17 -15.25 -39.55
CA ASP A 114 12.18 -14.20 -39.36
C ASP A 114 11.64 -13.01 -38.55
N LEU A 115 10.41 -12.59 -38.84
CA LEU A 115 9.72 -11.53 -38.10
C LEU A 115 9.33 -11.97 -36.68
N GLN A 116 8.99 -13.24 -36.48
CA GLN A 116 8.73 -13.79 -35.15
C GLN A 116 9.99 -13.76 -34.28
N ALA A 117 11.14 -14.18 -34.82
CA ALA A 117 12.40 -14.16 -34.08
C ALA A 117 12.80 -12.74 -33.65
N GLU A 118 12.66 -11.75 -34.55
CA GLU A 118 12.93 -10.35 -34.21
C GLU A 118 11.94 -9.80 -33.18
N ALA A 119 10.65 -10.09 -33.32
CA ALA A 119 9.64 -9.67 -32.36
C ALA A 119 9.85 -10.29 -30.96
N LEU A 120 10.17 -11.58 -30.89
CA LEU A 120 10.52 -12.26 -29.64
C LEU A 120 11.77 -11.65 -28.98
N LYS A 121 12.79 -11.30 -29.77
CA LYS A 121 13.98 -10.63 -29.26
C LYS A 121 13.67 -9.23 -28.69
N GLN A 122 12.75 -8.50 -29.31
CA GLN A 122 12.28 -7.21 -28.76
C GLN A 122 11.47 -7.41 -27.46
N LEU A 123 10.63 -8.43 -27.40
CA LEU A 123 9.87 -8.75 -26.19
C LEU A 123 10.78 -9.20 -25.05
N ASP A 124 11.82 -10.01 -25.32
CA ASP A 124 12.85 -10.38 -24.34
C ASP A 124 13.52 -9.14 -23.72
N LYS A 125 13.86 -8.15 -24.55
CA LYS A 125 14.43 -6.89 -24.04
C LYS A 125 13.42 -6.10 -23.19
N ARG A 126 12.14 -6.08 -23.60
CA ARG A 126 11.07 -5.41 -22.85
C ARG A 126 10.77 -6.09 -21.52
N ILE A 127 10.75 -7.43 -21.46
CA ILE A 127 10.46 -8.17 -20.23
C ILE A 127 11.57 -7.96 -19.21
N LYS A 128 12.84 -8.02 -19.63
CA LYS A 128 14.01 -7.72 -18.79
C LYS A 128 13.97 -6.30 -18.23
N GLY A 129 13.67 -5.32 -19.09
CA GLY A 129 13.48 -3.93 -18.64
C GLY A 129 12.34 -3.79 -17.64
N THR A 130 11.23 -4.52 -17.83
CA THR A 130 10.08 -4.51 -16.92
C THR A 130 10.42 -5.16 -15.57
N ALA A 131 11.14 -6.28 -15.58
CA ALA A 131 11.65 -6.94 -14.37
C ALA A 131 12.58 -6.01 -13.58
N GLU A 132 13.48 -5.29 -14.25
CA GLU A 132 14.37 -4.32 -13.61
C GLU A 132 13.58 -3.16 -12.95
N GLN A 133 12.51 -2.67 -13.60
CA GLN A 133 11.62 -1.67 -12.98
C GLN A 133 10.91 -2.20 -11.73
N PHE A 134 10.48 -3.46 -11.73
CA PHE A 134 9.91 -4.09 -10.54
C PHE A 134 10.94 -4.22 -9.42
N MET A 135 12.17 -4.65 -9.72
CA MET A 135 13.26 -4.71 -8.73
C MET A 135 13.55 -3.34 -8.13
N LYS A 136 13.67 -2.30 -8.97
CA LYS A 136 13.88 -0.93 -8.49
C LYS A 136 12.75 -0.44 -7.58
N THR A 137 11.52 -0.80 -7.91
CA THR A 137 10.35 -0.48 -7.07
C THR A 137 10.38 -1.26 -5.76
N LEU A 138 10.79 -2.53 -5.78
CA LEU A 138 11.00 -3.35 -4.59
C LEU A 138 12.03 -2.71 -3.65
N GLU A 139 13.19 -2.31 -4.18
CA GLU A 139 14.23 -1.62 -3.41
C GLU A 139 13.73 -0.33 -2.76
N GLN A 140 12.92 0.46 -3.51
CA GLN A 140 12.28 1.66 -2.97
C GLN A 140 11.30 1.34 -1.85
N ILE A 141 10.53 0.26 -1.96
CA ILE A 141 9.63 -0.20 -0.90
C ILE A 141 10.43 -0.63 0.33
N ASP A 142 11.51 -1.39 0.15
CA ASP A 142 12.35 -1.87 1.25
C ASP A 142 13.05 -0.74 2.00
N ALA A 143 13.48 0.31 1.29
CA ALA A 143 14.08 1.52 1.88
C ALA A 143 13.13 2.31 2.81
N ILE A 144 11.82 2.07 2.76
CA ILE A 144 10.84 2.71 3.65
C ILE A 144 10.99 2.12 5.06
N ASN A 145 11.58 2.88 5.98
CA ASN A 145 11.68 2.51 7.39
C ASN A 145 10.42 2.94 8.14
N LEU A 146 9.65 1.94 8.60
CA LEU A 146 8.39 2.16 9.31
C LEU A 146 8.56 1.83 10.80
N PRO A 147 8.26 2.77 11.72
CA PRO A 147 8.33 2.52 13.16
C PRO A 147 7.26 1.51 13.61
N GLU A 148 7.43 0.93 14.80
CA GLU A 148 6.60 -0.19 15.29
C GLU A 148 5.12 0.13 15.44
N ASN A 149 4.79 1.38 15.74
CA ASN A 149 3.43 1.88 15.86
C ASN A 149 2.67 1.96 14.52
N PHE A 150 3.34 1.90 13.37
CA PHE A 150 2.70 2.03 12.04
C PHE A 150 2.23 0.69 11.48
N SER A 151 1.35 0.02 12.22
CA SER A 151 0.85 -1.32 11.92
C SER A 151 0.26 -1.44 10.52
N ASP A 152 -0.54 -0.45 10.11
CA ASP A 152 -1.26 -0.45 8.82
C ASP A 152 -0.28 -0.27 7.65
N CYS A 153 0.66 0.67 7.77
CA CYS A 153 1.74 0.86 6.80
C CYS A 153 2.60 -0.40 6.66
N LYS A 154 2.92 -1.10 7.75
CA LYS A 154 3.70 -2.34 7.69
C LYS A 154 2.97 -3.45 6.95
N LEU A 155 1.68 -3.63 7.23
CA LEU A 155 0.84 -4.59 6.51
C LEU A 155 0.76 -4.23 5.02
N LYS A 156 0.57 -2.95 4.69
CA LYS A 156 0.50 -2.48 3.31
C LYS A 156 1.84 -2.63 2.57
N LYS A 157 2.97 -2.28 3.21
CA LYS A 157 4.33 -2.53 2.71
C LYS A 157 4.53 -4.00 2.37
N LYS A 158 4.21 -4.89 3.32
CA LYS A 158 4.34 -6.35 3.14
C LYS A 158 3.46 -6.88 2.00
N GLY A 159 2.22 -6.38 1.88
CA GLY A 159 1.33 -6.71 0.78
C GLY A 159 1.88 -6.28 -0.58
N LEU A 160 2.43 -5.06 -0.65
CA LEU A 160 3.02 -4.53 -1.87
C LEU A 160 4.28 -5.30 -2.29
N VAL A 161 5.18 -5.63 -1.35
CA VAL A 161 6.35 -6.49 -1.60
C VAL A 161 5.94 -7.82 -2.20
N LYS A 162 4.96 -8.51 -1.58
CA LYS A 162 4.43 -9.78 -2.12
C LYS A 162 3.88 -9.60 -3.53
N LYS A 163 3.12 -8.52 -3.78
CA LYS A 163 2.54 -8.24 -5.10
C LYS A 163 3.63 -8.05 -6.16
N VAL A 164 4.69 -7.30 -5.85
CA VAL A 164 5.84 -7.11 -6.77
C VAL A 164 6.57 -8.44 -7.02
N GLN A 165 6.78 -9.27 -5.99
CA GLN A 165 7.41 -10.58 -6.15
C GLN A 165 6.61 -11.51 -7.07
N VAL A 166 5.28 -11.49 -6.97
CA VAL A 166 4.40 -12.23 -7.90
C VAL A 166 4.61 -11.76 -9.33
N PHE A 167 4.68 -10.45 -9.57
CA PHE A 167 4.93 -9.91 -10.91
C PHE A 167 6.33 -10.23 -11.43
N LEU A 168 7.37 -10.22 -10.57
CA LEU A 168 8.71 -10.65 -10.95
C LEU A 168 8.72 -12.12 -11.41
N ALA A 169 8.07 -13.01 -10.65
CA ALA A 169 7.95 -14.41 -11.06
C ALA A 169 7.18 -14.58 -12.39
N GLN A 170 6.20 -13.71 -12.66
CA GLN A 170 5.53 -13.66 -13.96
C GLN A 170 6.47 -13.18 -15.08
N CYS A 171 7.32 -12.19 -14.82
CA CYS A 171 8.36 -11.77 -15.76
C CYS A 171 9.30 -12.94 -16.09
N ASP A 172 9.79 -13.66 -15.08
CA ASP A 172 10.69 -14.81 -15.27
C ASP A 172 10.03 -15.91 -16.10
N THR A 173 8.73 -16.16 -15.86
CA THR A 173 7.95 -17.15 -16.61
C THR A 173 7.81 -16.74 -18.08
N ILE A 174 7.48 -15.47 -18.34
CA ILE A 174 7.32 -14.96 -19.71
C ILE A 174 8.67 -14.94 -20.44
N GLU A 175 9.74 -14.52 -19.76
CA GLU A 175 11.11 -14.55 -20.29
C GLU A 175 11.53 -15.97 -20.67
N GLY A 176 11.30 -16.95 -19.79
CA GLY A 176 11.57 -18.36 -20.07
C GLY A 176 10.79 -18.88 -21.28
N ASN A 177 9.51 -18.53 -21.40
CA ASN A 177 8.68 -18.91 -22.55
C ASN A 177 9.17 -18.27 -23.85
N ILE A 178 9.55 -16.99 -23.82
CA ILE A 178 10.14 -16.29 -24.97
C ILE A 178 11.44 -16.97 -25.42
N GLY A 179 12.31 -17.29 -24.47
CA GLY A 179 13.57 -18.00 -24.73
C GLY A 179 13.35 -19.37 -25.37
N GLN A 180 12.39 -20.15 -24.86
CA GLN A 180 12.04 -21.46 -25.44
C GLN A 180 11.47 -21.35 -26.86
N GLU A 181 10.62 -20.36 -27.14
CA GLU A 181 10.07 -20.17 -28.49
C GLU A 181 11.14 -19.69 -29.48
N MET A 182 12.09 -18.84 -29.05
CA MET A 182 13.25 -18.47 -29.88
C MET A 182 14.11 -19.69 -30.24
N ASP A 183 14.41 -20.55 -29.28
CA ASP A 183 15.23 -21.75 -29.49
C ASP A 183 14.57 -22.73 -30.48
N LYS A 184 13.24 -22.92 -30.36
CA LYS A 184 12.45 -23.73 -31.30
C LYS A 184 12.49 -23.18 -32.73
N LEU A 185 12.43 -21.86 -32.90
CA LEU A 185 12.50 -21.22 -34.21
C LEU A 185 13.89 -21.39 -34.85
N GLN A 186 14.97 -21.24 -34.08
CA GLN A 186 16.33 -21.49 -34.57
C GLN A 186 16.55 -22.96 -34.96
N SER A 187 16.14 -23.89 -34.10
CA SER A 187 16.32 -25.34 -34.34
C SER A 187 15.60 -25.80 -35.61
N LYS A 188 14.40 -25.29 -35.89
CA LYS A 188 13.66 -25.60 -37.12
C LYS A 188 14.28 -25.01 -38.38
N ASN A 189 14.89 -23.83 -38.30
CA ASN A 189 15.59 -23.24 -39.46
C ASN A 189 16.86 -24.01 -39.80
N LEU A 190 17.59 -24.52 -38.81
CA LEU A 190 18.78 -25.32 -39.05
C LEU A 190 18.45 -26.66 -39.73
N ALA A 191 17.38 -27.34 -39.28
CA ALA A 191 16.93 -28.61 -39.85
C ALA A 191 16.32 -28.50 -41.27
N LEU A 192 15.99 -27.30 -41.74
CA LEU A 192 15.49 -27.02 -43.09
C LEU A 192 16.61 -26.62 -44.07
N ALA A 193 17.82 -26.37 -43.56
CA ALA A 193 18.99 -25.98 -44.33
C ALA A 193 19.95 -27.14 -44.64
N GLU A 194 19.63 -28.36 -44.15
CA GLU A 194 20.29 -29.63 -44.49
C GLU A 194 19.54 -30.42 -45.57
#